data_AF-A0A7K2WPY4-F1
#
_entry.id   AF-A0A7K2WPY4-F1
#
_cell.length_a   1.000
_cell.length_b   1.000
_cell.length_c   1.000
_cell.angle_alpha   90.00
_cell.angle_beta   90.00
_cell.angle_gamma   90.00
#
_symmetry.space_group_name_H-M   'P 1'
#
loop_
_entity.id
_entity.type
_entity.pdbx_description
1 polymer ?
#
loop_
_entity_poly.entity_id
_entity_poly.type
_entity_poly.pdbx_seq_one_letter_code
_entity_poly.pdbx_strand_id
1 'polypeptide(L)'
;MRPKRLNVKITIPFLGEIGGEWEPDDAEQRAAWELYVELVTRVSVAPLREEEGSAREALTSMYVLFATVRDILKRYGPDVAPPGVRNEVSFGVLAVTVLNRAVRPVLSKWHPQLTAWESSAPAGRSAAEHENTWQEIGALRADLDSLRLVLLELAQVLGDVAGAADLIGPPMVVPAQASQASFASQPPAPRGPAVS
;
A
#
# COMPACT_ATOMS: atom_id res chain seq x y z
N MET A 1 -6.26 18.65 -18.12
CA MET A 1 -4.88 18.47 -17.62
C MET A 1 -4.24 17.38 -18.47
N ARG A 2 -2.95 17.46 -18.82
CA ARG A 2 -2.27 16.31 -19.44
C ARG A 2 -2.02 15.24 -18.35
N PRO A 3 -2.21 13.94 -18.64
CA PRO A 3 -1.86 12.90 -17.67
C PRO A 3 -0.38 13.00 -17.33
N LYS A 4 -0.06 12.88 -16.05
CA LYS A 4 1.32 12.95 -15.54
C LYS A 4 1.97 11.60 -15.86
N ARG A 5 3.08 11.62 -16.61
CA ARG A 5 3.91 10.42 -16.82
C ARG A 5 4.60 10.05 -15.51
N LEU A 6 4.45 8.80 -15.11
CA LEU A 6 5.01 8.23 -13.89
C LEU A 6 5.98 7.10 -14.27
N ASN A 7 7.07 6.95 -13.52
CA ASN A 7 7.91 5.77 -13.64
C ASN A 7 7.60 4.84 -12.47
N VAL A 8 7.04 3.68 -12.77
CA VAL A 8 6.56 2.73 -11.76
C VAL A 8 7.58 1.64 -11.59
N LYS A 9 7.87 1.31 -10.33
CA LYS A 9 8.76 0.23 -9.95
C LYS A 9 8.23 -0.42 -8.69
N ILE A 10 7.95 -1.71 -8.76
CA ILE A 10 7.56 -2.55 -7.61
C ILE A 10 8.56 -3.69 -7.52
N THR A 11 9.10 -3.89 -6.32
CA THR A 11 10.03 -4.96 -6.02
C THR A 11 9.26 -6.17 -5.51
N ILE A 12 9.31 -7.28 -6.25
CA ILE A 12 8.70 -8.54 -5.81
C ILE A 12 9.82 -9.50 -5.38
N PRO A 13 9.77 -10.01 -4.14
CA PRO A 13 10.73 -11.02 -3.67
C PRO A 13 10.85 -12.19 -4.66
N PHE A 14 12.09 -12.61 -4.94
CA PHE A 14 12.45 -13.70 -5.86
C PHE A 14 12.14 -13.50 -7.35
N LEU A 15 11.30 -12.52 -7.72
CA LEU A 15 10.97 -12.21 -9.11
C LEU A 15 11.75 -10.99 -9.64
N GLY A 16 12.24 -10.14 -8.74
CA GLY A 16 12.94 -8.91 -9.08
C GLY A 16 11.97 -7.74 -9.25
N GLU A 17 12.32 -6.80 -10.11
CA GLU A 17 11.57 -5.56 -10.30
C GLU A 17 10.56 -5.70 -11.44
N ILE A 18 9.33 -5.29 -11.19
CA ILE A 18 8.32 -5.08 -12.24
C ILE A 18 8.04 -3.58 -12.34
N GLY A 19 7.92 -3.07 -13.56
CA GLY A 19 7.82 -1.63 -13.74
C GLY A 19 7.90 -1.18 -15.18
N GLY A 20 7.69 0.11 -15.38
CA GLY A 20 7.67 0.77 -16.67
C GLY A 20 7.11 2.18 -16.57
N GLU A 21 6.97 2.83 -17.72
CA GLU A 21 6.31 4.14 -17.76
C GLU A 21 4.79 3.97 -17.68
N TRP A 22 4.11 4.87 -16.98
CA TRP A 22 2.66 4.87 -16.87
C TRP A 22 2.11 6.28 -17.14
N GLU A 23 1.21 6.39 -18.10
CA GLU A 23 0.42 7.60 -18.38
C GLU A 23 -1.07 7.30 -18.09
N PRO A 24 -1.50 7.34 -16.81
CA PRO A 24 -2.82 6.88 -16.41
C PRO A 24 -3.93 7.79 -16.94
N ASP A 25 -4.95 7.19 -17.55
CA ASP A 25 -6.17 7.90 -17.93
C ASP A 25 -7.12 8.12 -16.73
N ASP A 26 -8.27 8.76 -16.98
CA ASP A 26 -9.23 9.06 -15.92
C ASP A 26 -9.83 7.79 -15.28
N ALA A 27 -9.97 6.68 -16.02
CA ALA A 27 -10.49 5.43 -15.50
C ALA A 27 -9.46 4.76 -14.57
N GLU A 28 -8.20 4.74 -15.00
CA GLU A 28 -7.08 4.23 -14.21
C GLU A 28 -6.84 5.04 -12.93
N GLN A 29 -6.94 6.37 -12.97
CA GLN A 29 -6.82 7.21 -11.78
C GLN A 29 -7.91 6.91 -10.74
N ARG A 30 -9.16 6.75 -11.18
CA ARG A 30 -10.28 6.38 -10.29
C ARG A 30 -10.15 4.97 -9.73
N ALA A 31 -9.74 4.01 -10.55
CA ALA A 31 -9.47 2.64 -10.10
C ALA A 31 -8.29 2.58 -9.11
N ALA A 32 -7.25 3.37 -9.35
CA ALA A 32 -6.11 3.50 -8.45
C ALA A 32 -6.51 4.06 -7.10
N TRP A 33 -7.35 5.10 -7.06
CA TRP A 33 -7.91 5.63 -5.81
C TRP A 33 -8.65 4.56 -5.01
N GLU A 34 -9.52 3.78 -5.65
CA GLU A 34 -10.28 2.73 -4.96
C GLU A 34 -9.36 1.65 -4.36
N LEU A 35 -8.39 1.16 -5.13
CA LEU A 35 -7.46 0.15 -4.63
C LEU A 35 -6.51 0.74 -3.58
N TYR A 36 -6.12 2.00 -3.70
CA TYR A 36 -5.32 2.70 -2.71
C TYR A 36 -6.01 2.73 -1.35
N VAL A 37 -7.27 3.16 -1.29
CA VAL A 37 -8.07 3.20 -0.06
C VAL A 37 -8.17 1.81 0.58
N GLU A 38 -8.41 0.79 -0.23
CA GLU A 38 -8.46 -0.60 0.22
C GLU A 38 -7.13 -1.06 0.81
N LEU A 39 -5.99 -0.73 0.21
CA LEU A 39 -4.68 -1.13 0.73
C LEU A 39 -4.33 -0.40 2.05
N VAL A 40 -4.55 0.91 2.13
CA VAL A 40 -4.13 1.69 3.32
C VAL A 40 -5.02 1.52 4.54
N THR A 41 -6.22 0.95 4.38
CA THR A 41 -7.16 0.70 5.50
C THR A 41 -7.22 -0.74 5.97
N ARG A 42 -6.54 -1.66 5.28
CA ARG A 42 -6.53 -3.09 5.64
C ARG A 42 -5.47 -3.40 6.69
N VAL A 43 -5.77 -4.42 7.51
CA VAL A 43 -4.81 -5.05 8.45
C VAL A 43 -3.50 -5.45 7.76
N SER A 44 -3.56 -5.70 6.45
CA SER A 44 -2.47 -6.03 5.53
C SER A 44 -1.28 -5.06 5.50
N VAL A 45 -1.41 -3.82 6.02
CA VAL A 45 -0.32 -2.82 6.05
C VAL A 45 0.22 -2.55 7.46
N ALA A 46 -0.37 -3.13 8.51
CA ALA A 46 0.11 -3.02 9.88
C ALA A 46 1.12 -4.16 10.21
N PRO A 47 2.22 -3.88 10.93
CA PRO A 47 3.12 -4.93 11.40
C PRO A 47 2.42 -5.94 12.31
N LEU A 48 2.61 -7.23 12.05
CA LEU A 48 2.17 -8.30 12.95
C LEU A 48 3.22 -8.51 14.03
N ARG A 49 3.16 -7.73 15.13
CA ARG A 49 4.07 -7.90 16.27
C ARG A 49 3.87 -9.29 16.89
N GLU A 50 4.88 -9.86 17.53
CA GLU A 50 4.82 -11.24 18.05
C GLU A 50 3.67 -11.49 19.04
N GLU A 51 3.26 -10.45 19.77
CA GLU A 51 2.16 -10.50 20.76
C GLU A 51 0.82 -9.95 20.22
N GLU A 52 0.80 -9.41 18.99
CA GLU A 52 -0.37 -8.72 18.44
C GLU A 52 -0.74 -9.25 17.04
N GLY A 53 -2.05 -9.43 16.82
CA GLY A 53 -2.59 -9.82 15.52
C GLY A 53 -2.44 -11.31 15.20
N SER A 54 -3.46 -11.86 14.54
CA SER A 54 -3.49 -13.25 14.10
C SER A 54 -2.97 -13.41 12.67
N ALA A 55 -2.07 -14.36 12.45
CA ALA A 55 -1.58 -14.68 11.11
C ALA A 55 -2.72 -15.20 10.20
N ARG A 56 -3.71 -15.90 10.78
CA ARG A 56 -4.96 -16.27 10.11
C ARG A 56 -5.72 -15.05 9.57
N GLU A 57 -5.87 -13.99 10.37
CA GLU A 57 -6.57 -12.77 9.96
C GLU A 57 -5.82 -12.05 8.82
N ALA A 58 -4.49 -11.97 8.92
CA ALA A 58 -3.67 -11.38 7.87
C ALA A 58 -3.80 -12.15 6.54
N LEU A 59 -3.67 -13.49 6.56
CA LEU A 59 -3.89 -14.33 5.37
C LEU A 59 -5.30 -14.14 4.79
N THR A 60 -6.30 -14.02 5.66
CA THR A 60 -7.70 -13.78 5.23
C THR A 60 -7.86 -12.42 4.57
N SER A 61 -7.26 -11.37 5.12
CA SER A 61 -7.27 -10.02 4.51
C SER A 61 -6.64 -10.04 3.10
N MET A 62 -5.51 -10.74 2.95
CA MET A 62 -4.84 -10.91 1.66
C MET A 62 -5.67 -11.73 0.66
N TYR A 63 -6.40 -12.74 1.12
CA TYR A 63 -7.31 -13.51 0.28
C TYR A 63 -8.49 -12.64 -0.22
N VAL A 64 -9.10 -11.85 0.67
CA VAL A 64 -10.21 -10.94 0.31
C VAL A 64 -9.78 -9.90 -0.72
N LEU A 65 -8.52 -9.47 -0.73
CA LEU A 65 -7.99 -8.54 -1.74
C LEU A 65 -8.21 -9.01 -3.19
N PHE A 66 -8.23 -10.32 -3.46
CA PHE A 66 -8.55 -10.84 -4.79
C PHE A 66 -9.97 -10.50 -5.24
N ALA A 67 -10.93 -10.52 -4.32
CA ALA A 67 -12.31 -10.15 -4.63
C ALA A 67 -12.40 -8.66 -4.91
N THR A 68 -11.81 -7.84 -4.05
CA THR A 68 -11.75 -6.37 -4.21
C THR A 68 -11.17 -5.96 -5.56
N VAL A 69 -9.98 -6.46 -5.91
CA VAL A 69 -9.35 -6.12 -7.21
C VAL A 69 -10.20 -6.61 -8.38
N ARG A 70 -10.79 -7.81 -8.28
CA ARG A 70 -11.68 -8.33 -9.34
C ARG A 70 -12.90 -7.43 -9.55
N ASP A 71 -13.47 -6.90 -8.48
CA ASP A 71 -14.64 -6.03 -8.56
C ASP A 71 -14.28 -4.66 -9.15
N ILE A 72 -13.11 -4.11 -8.82
CA ILE A 72 -12.58 -2.90 -9.48
C ILE A 72 -12.39 -3.17 -10.98
N LEU A 73 -11.67 -4.24 -11.36
CA LEU A 73 -11.44 -4.58 -12.76
C LEU A 73 -12.74 -4.75 -13.55
N LYS A 74 -13.75 -5.39 -12.97
CA LYS A 74 -15.07 -5.56 -13.61
C LYS A 74 -15.82 -4.24 -13.77
N ARG A 75 -15.73 -3.36 -12.78
CA ARG A 75 -16.45 -2.07 -12.77
C ARG A 75 -15.91 -1.11 -13.83
N TYR A 76 -14.59 -1.03 -13.95
CA TYR A 76 -13.95 -0.13 -14.91
C TYR A 76 -13.73 -0.78 -16.29
N GLY A 77 -13.83 -2.11 -16.38
CA GLY A 77 -13.79 -2.83 -17.65
C GLY A 77 -12.40 -2.77 -18.32
N PRO A 78 -12.32 -2.91 -19.64
CA PRO A 78 -11.05 -2.96 -20.37
C PRO A 78 -10.27 -1.63 -20.34
N ASP A 79 -10.91 -0.51 -19.97
CA ASP A 79 -10.28 0.81 -19.94
C ASP A 79 -9.14 0.89 -18.92
N VAL A 80 -9.16 0.05 -17.87
CA VAL A 80 -8.06 -0.04 -16.89
C VAL A 80 -6.97 -1.05 -17.29
N ALA A 81 -7.09 -1.66 -18.47
CA ALA A 81 -6.08 -2.55 -19.03
C ALA A 81 -6.06 -2.45 -20.58
N PRO A 82 -5.81 -1.25 -21.14
CA PRO A 82 -5.88 -1.04 -22.58
C PRO A 82 -4.85 -1.89 -23.31
N PRO A 83 -5.19 -2.46 -24.49
CA PRO A 83 -4.26 -3.25 -25.27
C PRO A 83 -3.21 -2.35 -25.94
N GLY A 84 -1.99 -2.89 -26.10
CA GLY A 84 -1.13 -2.46 -27.20
C GLY A 84 0.00 -1.51 -26.87
N VAL A 85 0.47 -1.41 -25.62
CA VAL A 85 1.68 -0.62 -25.36
C VAL A 85 2.82 -1.46 -24.80
N ARG A 86 3.89 -1.58 -25.60
CA ARG A 86 5.14 -2.19 -25.16
C ARG A 86 5.85 -1.22 -24.24
N ASN A 87 6.22 -1.68 -23.05
CA ASN A 87 6.93 -0.93 -21.99
C ASN A 87 6.09 0.08 -21.20
N GLU A 88 4.77 0.13 -21.39
CA GLU A 88 3.89 0.89 -20.51
C GLU A 88 3.14 -0.03 -19.55
N VAL A 89 2.96 0.46 -18.34
CA VAL A 89 2.18 -0.17 -17.27
C VAL A 89 0.74 0.33 -17.37
N SER A 90 -0.22 -0.53 -17.03
CA SER A 90 -1.60 -0.15 -16.76
C SER A 90 -2.03 -0.65 -15.39
N PHE A 91 -3.06 -0.04 -14.82
CA PHE A 91 -3.64 -0.40 -13.52
C PHE A 91 -3.91 -1.91 -13.45
N GLY A 92 -4.62 -2.44 -14.45
CA GLY A 92 -5.09 -3.81 -14.44
C GLY A 92 -3.96 -4.81 -14.58
N VAL A 93 -2.96 -4.53 -15.45
CA VAL A 93 -1.78 -5.38 -15.59
C VAL A 93 -0.97 -5.38 -14.29
N LEU A 94 -0.75 -4.21 -13.68
CA LEU A 94 0.00 -4.08 -12.43
C LEU A 94 -0.70 -4.83 -11.28
N ALA A 95 -1.98 -4.56 -11.05
CA ALA A 95 -2.77 -5.16 -9.98
C ALA A 95 -2.84 -6.69 -10.10
N VAL A 96 -3.11 -7.21 -11.29
CA VAL A 96 -3.16 -8.66 -11.54
C VAL A 96 -1.78 -9.30 -11.38
N THR A 97 -0.71 -8.60 -11.77
CA THR A 97 0.66 -9.08 -11.59
C THR A 97 1.00 -9.20 -10.10
N VAL A 98 0.76 -8.16 -9.29
CA VAL A 98 1.01 -8.21 -7.85
C VAL A 98 0.19 -9.33 -7.18
N LEU A 99 -1.10 -9.45 -7.50
CA LEU A 99 -1.92 -10.53 -6.96
C LEU A 99 -1.38 -11.92 -7.30
N ASN A 100 -1.02 -12.17 -8.56
CA ASN A 100 -0.62 -13.50 -8.99
C ASN A 100 0.83 -13.84 -8.65
N ARG A 101 1.71 -12.85 -8.57
CA ARG A 101 3.15 -13.05 -8.41
C ARG A 101 3.66 -12.79 -6.99
N ALA A 102 2.99 -11.93 -6.22
CA ALA A 102 3.36 -11.66 -4.82
C ALA A 102 2.37 -12.30 -3.84
N VAL A 103 1.07 -12.05 -3.99
CA VAL A 103 0.07 -12.50 -2.99
C VAL A 103 -0.20 -14.00 -3.11
N ARG A 104 -0.46 -14.50 -4.31
CA ARG A 104 -0.84 -15.91 -4.54
C ARG A 104 0.19 -16.92 -3.99
N PRO A 105 1.50 -16.76 -4.19
CA PRO A 105 2.48 -17.71 -3.65
C PRO A 105 2.42 -17.83 -2.12
N VAL A 106 2.30 -16.71 -1.41
CA VAL A 106 2.17 -16.68 0.06
C VAL A 106 0.90 -17.42 0.49
N LEU A 107 -0.24 -17.09 -0.14
CA LEU A 107 -1.51 -17.74 0.17
C LEU A 107 -1.50 -19.25 -0.10
N SER A 108 -0.98 -19.67 -1.26
CA SER A 108 -0.90 -21.07 -1.66
C SER A 108 0.00 -21.88 -0.73
N LYS A 109 1.10 -21.29 -0.26
CA LYS A 109 2.01 -21.94 0.69
C LYS A 109 1.34 -22.09 2.05
N TRP A 110 0.75 -21.03 2.58
CA TRP A 110 0.46 -20.93 4.00
C TRP A 110 -0.96 -21.27 4.42
N HIS A 111 -1.97 -21.01 3.59
CA HIS A 111 -3.35 -21.39 3.94
C HIS A 111 -3.50 -22.87 4.32
N PRO A 112 -3.11 -23.84 3.47
CA PRO A 112 -3.31 -25.24 3.80
C PRO A 112 -2.53 -25.69 5.03
N GLN A 113 -1.31 -25.17 5.21
CA GLN A 113 -0.45 -25.52 6.35
C GLN A 113 -1.03 -25.00 7.67
N LEU A 114 -1.45 -23.73 7.71
CA LEU A 114 -2.04 -23.15 8.91
C LEU A 114 -3.39 -23.82 9.22
N THR A 115 -4.21 -24.13 8.21
CA THR A 115 -5.48 -24.87 8.43
C THR A 115 -5.24 -26.25 9.02
N ALA A 116 -4.22 -26.97 8.55
CA ALA A 116 -3.87 -28.28 9.12
C ALA A 116 -3.41 -28.16 10.57
N TRP A 117 -2.60 -27.16 10.89
CA TRP A 117 -2.17 -26.88 12.26
C TRP A 117 -3.34 -26.54 13.19
N GLU A 118 -4.21 -25.61 12.78
CA GLU A 118 -5.40 -25.19 13.53
C GLU A 118 -6.33 -26.37 13.82
N SER A 119 -6.47 -27.32 12.89
CA SER A 119 -7.31 -28.51 13.06
C SER A 119 -6.80 -29.47 14.14
N SER A 120 -5.55 -29.31 14.59
CA SER A 120 -4.94 -30.11 15.67
C SER A 120 -5.01 -29.45 17.05
N ALA A 121 -5.72 -28.32 17.18
CA ALA A 121 -5.80 -27.56 18.43
C ALA A 121 -6.37 -28.40 19.59
N PRO A 122 -5.67 -28.48 20.73
CA PRO A 122 -6.20 -29.13 21.93
C PRO A 122 -7.42 -28.41 22.49
N ALA A 123 -8.35 -29.16 23.09
CA ALA A 123 -9.48 -28.58 23.81
C ALA A 123 -8.99 -27.69 24.97
N GLY A 124 -9.55 -26.48 25.07
CA GLY A 124 -9.24 -25.52 26.14
C GLY A 124 -8.06 -24.58 25.87
N ARG A 125 -7.38 -24.68 24.71
CA ARG A 125 -6.41 -23.68 24.25
C ARG A 125 -7.08 -22.74 23.25
N SER A 126 -6.80 -21.43 23.34
CA SER A 126 -7.30 -20.47 22.35
C SER A 126 -6.59 -20.66 20.99
N ALA A 127 -7.24 -20.21 19.92
CA ALA A 127 -6.67 -20.28 18.57
C ALA A 127 -5.33 -19.54 18.48
N ALA A 128 -5.21 -18.37 19.11
CA ALA A 128 -3.99 -17.56 19.12
C ALA A 128 -2.84 -18.24 19.88
N GLU A 129 -3.10 -18.81 21.06
CA GLU A 129 -2.09 -19.56 21.81
C GLU A 129 -1.61 -20.78 21.02
N HIS A 130 -2.52 -21.48 20.34
CA HIS A 130 -2.15 -22.63 19.51
C HIS A 130 -1.34 -22.20 18.29
N GLU A 131 -1.76 -21.14 17.57
CA GLU A 131 -1.00 -20.54 16.45
C GLU A 131 0.43 -20.20 16.86
N ASN A 132 0.62 -19.56 18.01
CA ASN A 132 1.95 -19.15 18.49
C ASN A 132 2.86 -20.32 18.92
N THR A 133 2.31 -21.51 19.12
CA THR A 133 3.10 -22.73 19.38
C THR A 133 3.54 -23.45 18.10
N TRP A 134 3.12 -22.98 16.94
CA TRP A 134 3.48 -23.60 15.66
C TRP A 134 4.93 -23.28 15.29
N GLN A 135 5.72 -24.31 14.96
CA GLN A 135 7.13 -24.12 14.57
C GLN A 135 7.31 -23.19 13.35
N GLU A 136 6.34 -23.18 12.44
CA GLU A 136 6.42 -22.38 11.21
C GLU A 136 5.89 -20.95 11.37
N ILE A 137 5.37 -20.56 12.56
CA ILE A 137 4.73 -19.25 12.74
C ILE A 137 5.68 -18.08 12.43
N GLY A 138 6.96 -18.21 12.80
CA GLY A 138 7.97 -17.21 12.50
C GLY A 138 8.22 -17.05 11.00
N ALA A 139 8.27 -18.16 10.25
CA ALA A 139 8.43 -18.14 8.80
C ALA A 139 7.19 -17.57 8.09
N LEU A 140 5.99 -17.89 8.57
CA LEU A 140 4.75 -17.29 8.07
C LEU A 140 4.74 -15.78 8.30
N ARG A 141 5.06 -15.31 9.51
CA ARG A 141 5.10 -13.88 9.84
C ARG A 141 6.14 -13.14 8.99
N ALA A 142 7.30 -13.74 8.73
CA ALA A 142 8.33 -13.16 7.86
C ALA A 142 7.87 -13.04 6.39
N ASP A 143 7.18 -14.06 5.86
CA ASP A 143 6.62 -14.02 4.50
C ASP A 143 5.48 -12.98 4.40
N LEU A 144 4.65 -12.85 5.44
CA LEU A 144 3.61 -11.82 5.52
C LEU A 144 4.18 -10.41 5.59
N ASP A 145 5.26 -10.19 6.35
CA ASP A 145 5.93 -8.89 6.42
C ASP A 145 6.61 -8.54 5.09
N SER A 146 7.23 -9.51 4.42
CA SER A 146 7.79 -9.33 3.08
C SER A 146 6.70 -8.93 2.08
N LEU A 147 5.54 -9.58 2.13
CA LEU A 147 4.39 -9.23 1.28
C LEU A 147 3.82 -7.84 1.62
N ARG A 148 3.79 -7.47 2.90
CA ARG A 148 3.37 -6.15 3.36
C ARG A 148 4.18 -5.04 2.69
N LEU A 149 5.50 -5.20 2.59
CA LEU A 149 6.37 -4.22 1.92
C LEU A 149 6.02 -4.06 0.44
N VAL A 150 5.74 -5.15 -0.28
CA VAL A 150 5.29 -5.10 -1.67
C VAL A 150 3.96 -4.34 -1.81
N LEU A 151 3.01 -4.58 -0.90
CA LEU A 151 1.71 -3.91 -0.92
C LEU A 151 1.80 -2.43 -0.55
N LEU A 152 2.76 -2.04 0.30
CA LEU A 152 3.06 -0.63 0.58
C LEU A 152 3.64 0.09 -0.64
N GLU A 153 4.58 -0.53 -1.36
CA GLU A 153 5.09 0.02 -2.63
C GLU A 153 3.95 0.18 -3.65
N LEU A 154 3.07 -0.82 -3.78
CA LEU A 154 1.89 -0.72 -4.63
C LEU A 154 0.97 0.42 -4.18
N ALA A 155 0.68 0.54 -2.88
CA ALA A 155 -0.18 1.61 -2.36
C ALA A 155 0.41 2.99 -2.65
N GLN A 156 1.71 3.18 -2.48
CA GLN A 156 2.38 4.45 -2.81
C GLN A 156 2.20 4.82 -4.29
N VAL A 157 2.47 3.86 -5.19
CA VAL A 157 2.29 4.05 -6.64
C VAL A 157 0.84 4.42 -6.96
N LEU A 158 -0.13 3.73 -6.38
CA LEU A 158 -1.55 4.01 -6.63
C LEU A 158 -2.00 5.37 -6.08
N GLY A 159 -1.47 5.79 -4.93
CA GLY A 159 -1.69 7.12 -4.38
C GLY A 159 -1.16 8.22 -5.31
N ASP A 160 0.05 8.04 -5.84
CA ASP A 160 0.67 8.98 -6.80
C ASP A 160 -0.15 9.07 -8.10
N VAL A 161 -0.63 7.93 -8.61
CA VAL A 161 -1.51 7.86 -9.79
C VAL A 161 -2.84 8.56 -9.54
N ALA A 162 -3.45 8.33 -8.38
CA ALA A 162 -4.71 8.96 -8.00
C ALA A 162 -4.58 10.46 -7.67
N GLY A 163 -3.35 10.98 -7.54
CA GLY A 163 -3.10 12.34 -7.05
C GLY A 163 -3.54 12.53 -5.60
N ALA A 164 -3.54 11.45 -4.81
CA ALA A 164 -3.96 11.45 -3.42
C ALA A 164 -2.87 12.03 -2.49
N ALA A 165 -3.30 12.51 -1.32
CA ALA A 165 -2.36 12.75 -0.22
C ALA A 165 -1.82 11.41 0.31
N ASP A 166 -0.65 11.44 0.94
CA ASP A 166 -0.10 10.27 1.62
C ASP A 166 -0.94 9.95 2.88
N LEU A 167 -1.69 8.86 2.82
CA LEU A 167 -2.46 8.26 3.91
C LEU A 167 -1.73 7.10 4.60
N ILE A 168 -0.51 6.76 4.15
CA ILE A 168 0.30 5.66 4.71
C ILE A 168 1.13 6.18 5.88
N GLY A 169 1.79 7.32 5.69
CA GLY A 169 2.64 7.96 6.69
C GLY A 169 1.86 8.78 7.72
N PRO A 170 2.42 9.02 8.93
CA PRO A 170 1.85 9.99 9.85
C PRO A 170 1.84 11.38 9.22
N PRO A 171 0.83 12.23 9.51
CA PRO A 171 0.80 13.59 8.99
C PRO A 171 2.08 14.34 9.40
N MET A 172 2.68 15.05 8.44
CA MET A 172 3.87 15.87 8.70
C MET A 172 3.53 16.92 9.77
N VAL A 173 4.05 16.75 10.98
CA VAL A 173 3.92 17.74 12.05
C VAL A 173 4.89 18.88 11.73
N VAL A 174 4.39 19.96 11.14
CA VAL A 174 5.19 21.18 10.96
C VAL A 174 5.38 21.83 12.34
N PRO A 175 6.63 21.98 12.85
CA PRO A 175 6.86 22.63 14.13
C PRO A 175 6.36 24.08 14.10
N ALA A 176 5.61 24.50 15.13
CA ALA A 176 4.94 25.80 15.23
C ALA A 176 5.87 27.04 15.20
N GLN A 177 7.18 26.88 15.09
CA GLN A 177 8.15 27.97 15.24
C GLN A 177 8.47 28.74 13.94
N ALA A 178 7.94 28.33 12.77
CA ALA A 178 8.20 29.03 11.52
C ALA A 178 7.39 30.32 11.29
N SER A 179 6.44 30.68 12.17
CA SER A 179 5.57 31.86 11.98
C SER A 179 6.03 33.16 12.65
N GLN A 180 7.14 33.20 13.40
CA GLN A 180 7.57 34.43 14.11
C GLN A 180 8.76 35.18 13.50
N ALA A 181 9.42 34.65 12.46
CA ALA A 181 10.61 35.31 11.90
C ALA A 181 10.32 36.45 10.89
N SER A 182 9.06 36.79 10.61
CA SER A 182 8.72 37.75 9.54
C SER A 182 8.26 39.14 10.01
N PHE A 183 8.23 39.43 11.32
CA PHE A 183 7.80 40.75 11.83
C PHE A 183 8.93 41.69 12.30
N ALA A 184 10.19 41.25 12.30
CA ALA A 184 11.30 42.04 12.81
C ALA A 184 12.26 42.50 11.70
N SER A 185 11.75 43.19 10.67
CA SER A 185 12.60 43.89 9.68
C SER A 185 11.83 44.99 8.93
N GLN A 186 11.25 45.95 9.65
CA GLN A 186 10.92 47.25 9.06
C GLN A 186 11.82 48.31 9.70
N PRO A 187 12.72 48.96 8.93
CA PRO A 187 13.49 50.09 9.44
C PRO A 187 12.57 51.31 9.64
N PRO A 188 12.84 52.17 10.63
CA PRO A 188 11.99 53.33 10.88
C PRO A 188 12.08 54.35 9.74
N ALA A 189 10.94 54.96 9.40
CA ALA A 189 10.82 55.98 8.37
C ALA A 189 11.67 57.23 8.68
N PRO A 190 12.21 57.93 7.66
CA PRO A 190 13.05 59.10 7.87
C PRO A 190 12.21 60.29 8.38
N ARG A 191 12.73 60.99 9.40
CA ARG A 191 12.16 62.25 9.89
C ARG A 191 12.46 63.37 8.88
N GLY A 192 11.41 64.03 8.40
CA GLY A 192 11.53 65.21 7.52
C GLY A 192 12.15 66.42 8.23
N PRO A 193 12.62 67.43 7.48
CA PRO A 193 13.42 68.52 8.03
C PRO A 193 12.55 69.51 8.81
N ALA A 194 13.09 69.98 9.94
CA ALA A 194 12.53 71.08 10.72
C ALA A 194 12.75 72.39 9.97
N VAL A 195 11.67 73.12 9.68
CA VAL A 195 11.72 74.48 9.15
C VAL A 195 11.51 75.44 10.33
N SER A 196 12.42 76.41 10.46
CA SER A 196 12.35 77.55 11.39
C SER A 196 11.45 78.66 10.85
#